data_AF-A0AAV0XE20-F1
#
_entry.id   AF-A0AAV0XE20-F1
#
_cell.length_a   1.000
_cell.length_b   1.000
_cell.length_c   1.000
_cell.angle_alpha   90.00
_cell.angle_beta   90.00
_cell.angle_gamma   90.00
#
_symmetry.space_group_name_H-M   'P 1'
#
loop_
_entity.id
_entity.type
_entity.pdbx_description
1 polymer ?
#
loop_
_entity_poly.entity_id
_entity_poly.type
_entity_poly.pdbx_seq_one_letter_code
_entity_poly.pdbx_strand_id
1 'polypeptide(L)'
;MYLIVKGHVVFTEDVQNSVTKLMDNTERCKLKEKHSFGESAVMFNTLRTNSVQSLSAVELNSISKNDFTDIIKDNLQLQWNENAIAIKNSSYFKHLSLMELNKCSTISFIKTFKDHEYVLGKGTGDVDYAYFVLESEISLILHLEIIEEIVKRYRNVRFKMFKLTKTSEKFNKKKYSNVYVNTCTFLPDSCFNIGNKINFMR
;
A
#
# COMPACT_ATOMS: atom_id res chain seq x y z
N MET A 1 22.64 8.02 0.54
CA MET A 1 21.33 7.40 0.25
C MET A 1 21.28 7.03 -1.23
N TYR A 2 20.51 6.03 -1.62
CA TYR A 2 20.36 5.64 -3.02
C TYR A 2 18.88 5.63 -3.42
N LEU A 3 18.58 6.06 -4.64
CA LEU A 3 17.26 5.97 -5.26
C LEU A 3 17.32 4.97 -6.41
N ILE A 4 16.35 4.04 -6.46
CA ILE A 4 16.26 3.03 -7.50
C ILE A 4 15.56 3.63 -8.72
N VAL A 5 16.31 3.81 -9.80
CA VAL A 5 15.79 4.31 -11.08
C VAL A 5 15.23 3.14 -11.91
N LYS A 6 15.93 2.00 -11.89
CA LYS A 6 15.57 0.80 -12.65
C LYS A 6 16.00 -0.47 -11.91
N GLY A 7 15.18 -1.52 -12.01
CA GLY A 7 15.49 -2.86 -11.52
C GLY A 7 15.04 -3.14 -10.09
N HIS A 8 15.44 -4.29 -9.58
CA HIS A 8 15.00 -4.84 -8.29
C HIS A 8 16.17 -5.15 -7.37
N VAL A 9 15.98 -4.85 -6.08
CA VAL A 9 16.92 -5.17 -5.00
C VAL A 9 16.22 -5.90 -3.87
N VAL A 10 16.97 -6.69 -3.11
CA VAL A 10 16.51 -7.35 -1.90
C VAL A 10 17.29 -6.85 -0.70
N PHE A 11 16.58 -6.62 0.40
CA PHE A 11 17.13 -6.30 1.71
C PHE A 11 17.31 -7.56 2.51
N THR A 12 18.52 -7.76 3.01
CA THR A 12 18.86 -8.87 3.89
C THR A 12 19.36 -8.36 5.23
N GLU A 13 19.05 -9.11 6.28
CA GLU A 13 19.58 -8.90 7.62
C GLU A 13 20.30 -10.16 8.08
N ASP A 14 21.48 -9.95 8.67
CA ASP A 14 22.29 -11.03 9.21
C ASP A 14 21.72 -11.38 10.58
N VAL A 15 21.05 -12.53 10.67
CA VAL A 15 20.42 -13.00 11.89
C VAL A 15 21.19 -14.21 12.39
N GLN A 16 21.54 -14.21 13.68
CA GLN A 16 22.17 -15.37 14.28
C GLN A 16 21.14 -16.50 14.39
N ASN A 17 21.41 -17.61 13.72
CA ASN A 17 20.58 -18.79 13.81
C ASN A 17 20.73 -19.43 15.20
N SER A 18 19.60 -19.60 15.90
CA SER A 18 19.57 -20.10 17.28
C SER A 18 20.09 -21.54 17.41
N VAL A 19 20.06 -22.32 16.33
CA VAL A 19 20.49 -23.72 16.32
C VAL A 19 21.95 -23.86 15.91
N THR A 20 22.33 -23.28 14.77
CA THR A 20 23.68 -23.44 14.21
C THR A 20 24.70 -22.47 14.81
N LYS A 21 24.23 -21.41 15.51
CA LYS A 21 25.01 -20.26 16.00
C LYS A 21 25.75 -19.48 14.90
N LEU A 22 25.53 -19.81 13.63
CA LEU A 22 26.07 -19.12 12.47
C LEU A 22 25.19 -17.93 12.10
N MET A 23 25.76 -16.96 11.37
CA MET A 23 25.00 -15.85 10.81
C MET A 23 24.35 -16.32 9.51
N ASP A 24 23.02 -16.24 9.44
CA ASP A 24 22.26 -16.50 8.23
C ASP A 24 21.69 -15.18 7.69
N ASN A 25 21.72 -15.03 6.36
CA ASN A 25 21.12 -13.88 5.70
C ASN A 25 19.63 -14.13 5.49
N THR A 26 18.80 -13.36 6.18
CA THR A 26 17.34 -13.46 6.06
C THR A 26 16.81 -12.35 5.16
N GLU A 27 16.03 -12.71 4.13
CA GLU A 27 15.35 -11.73 3.27
C GLU A 27 14.24 -11.01 4.07
N ARG A 28 14.29 -9.68 4.10
CA ARG A 28 13.31 -8.84 4.78
C ARG A 28 12.29 -8.25 3.81
N CYS A 29 12.78 -7.68 2.71
CA CYS A 29 11.95 -6.92 1.78
C CYS A 29 12.57 -6.88 0.37
N LYS A 30 11.72 -6.73 -0.65
CA LYS A 30 12.14 -6.49 -2.04
C LYS A 30 11.71 -5.08 -2.44
N LEU A 31 12.65 -4.28 -2.93
CA LEU A 31 12.37 -2.94 -3.44
C LEU A 31 12.53 -2.90 -4.96
N LYS A 32 11.78 -2.00 -5.58
CA LYS A 32 11.77 -1.76 -7.03
C LYS A 32 11.94 -0.28 -7.35
N GLU A 33 11.76 0.09 -8.61
CA GLU A 33 11.84 1.47 -9.07
C GLU A 33 11.01 2.44 -8.22
N LYS A 34 11.51 3.67 -8.09
CA LYS A 34 10.93 4.77 -7.27
C LYS A 34 11.03 4.58 -5.75
N HIS A 35 11.59 3.48 -5.27
CA HIS A 35 11.96 3.36 -3.86
C HIS A 35 13.41 3.79 -3.62
N SER A 36 13.69 4.23 -2.40
CA SER A 36 15.04 4.59 -1.95
C SER A 36 15.49 3.72 -0.78
N PHE A 37 16.79 3.75 -0.51
CA PHE A 37 17.36 3.09 0.66
C PHE A 37 18.61 3.77 1.24
N GLY A 38 18.88 3.46 2.50
CA GLY A 38 20.06 3.92 3.24
C GLY A 38 19.90 5.32 3.84
N GLU A 39 18.70 5.89 3.79
CA GLU A 39 18.35 7.17 4.41
C GLU A 39 18.56 7.14 5.93
N SER A 40 18.17 6.07 6.63
CA SER A 40 18.32 5.99 8.09
C SER A 40 19.77 6.10 8.55
N ALA A 41 20.70 5.44 7.85
CA ALA A 41 22.13 5.49 8.17
C ALA A 41 22.70 6.91 8.02
N VAL A 42 22.27 7.63 6.98
CA VAL A 42 22.69 9.01 6.74
C VAL A 42 22.05 9.96 7.77
N MET A 43 20.75 9.77 8.03
CA MET A 43 19.95 10.57 8.95
C MET A 43 20.51 10.54 10.38
N PHE A 44 20.78 9.34 10.89
CA PHE A 44 21.20 9.13 12.27
C PHE A 44 22.72 9.03 12.44
N ASN A 45 23.48 9.19 11.36
CA ASN A 45 24.93 9.01 11.35
C ASN A 45 25.35 7.65 11.95
N THR A 46 24.65 6.59 11.59
CA THR A 46 24.87 5.22 12.09
C THR A 46 25.45 4.31 11.01
N LEU A 47 26.01 3.17 11.43
CA LEU A 47 26.37 2.09 10.52
C LEU A 47 25.11 1.53 9.85
N ARG A 48 25.27 0.98 8.64
CA ARG A 48 24.17 0.28 7.96
C ARG A 48 23.81 -0.97 8.76
N THR A 49 22.52 -1.14 9.02
CA THR A 49 21.96 -2.29 9.74
C THR A 49 21.61 -3.44 8.81
N ASN A 50 21.44 -3.16 7.51
CA ASN A 50 20.97 -4.13 6.52
C ASN A 50 21.86 -4.10 5.28
N SER A 51 22.00 -5.28 4.69
CA SER A 51 22.67 -5.47 3.41
C SER A 51 21.64 -5.38 2.28
N VAL A 52 22.06 -4.85 1.13
CA VAL A 52 21.20 -4.72 -0.06
C VAL A 52 21.89 -5.40 -1.23
N GLN A 53 21.21 -6.35 -1.85
CA GLN A 53 21.72 -7.12 -2.99
C GLN A 53 20.84 -6.88 -4.21
N SER A 54 21.47 -6.75 -5.39
CA SER A 54 20.74 -6.63 -6.65
C SER A 54 20.24 -8.01 -7.10
N LEU A 55 18.96 -8.09 -7.50
CA LEU A 55 18.37 -9.29 -8.09
C LEU A 55 18.42 -9.27 -9.63
N SER A 56 18.75 -8.10 -10.19
CA SER A 56 18.75 -7.81 -11.62
C SER A 56 19.74 -6.68 -11.91
N ALA A 57 19.94 -6.33 -13.19
CA ALA A 57 20.66 -5.11 -13.54
C ALA A 57 19.91 -3.89 -12.96
N VAL A 58 20.58 -3.12 -12.10
CA VAL A 58 20.00 -1.97 -11.40
C VAL A 58 20.69 -0.68 -11.78
N GLU A 59 19.90 0.39 -11.92
CA GLU A 59 20.38 1.76 -12.07
C GLU A 59 20.00 2.53 -10.81
N LEU A 60 20.99 3.15 -10.18
CA LEU A 60 20.83 3.84 -8.90
C LEU A 60 21.34 5.28 -9.00
N ASN A 61 20.58 6.22 -8.47
CA ASN A 61 21.06 7.57 -8.20
C ASN A 61 21.57 7.64 -6.76
N SER A 62 22.84 8.01 -6.57
CA SER A 62 23.42 8.21 -5.24
C SER A 62 23.35 9.68 -4.84
N ILE A 63 22.88 9.94 -3.63
CA ILE A 63 22.94 11.26 -3.00
C ILE A 63 24.00 11.22 -1.90
N SER A 64 24.92 12.18 -1.95
CA SER A 64 25.99 12.31 -0.97
C SER A 64 25.43 12.65 0.41
N LYS A 65 26.21 12.39 1.47
CA LYS A 65 25.79 12.71 2.84
C LYS A 65 25.59 14.21 3.04
N ASN A 66 26.45 15.03 2.44
CA ASN A 66 26.37 16.49 2.57
C ASN A 66 25.10 17.00 1.90
N ASP A 67 24.86 16.64 0.63
CA ASP A 67 23.65 17.06 -0.09
C ASP A 67 22.37 16.57 0.59
N PHE A 68 22.37 15.35 1.12
CA PHE A 68 21.24 14.84 1.90
C PHE A 68 21.00 15.70 3.14
N THR A 69 22.07 16.03 3.88
CA THR A 69 21.99 16.83 5.10
C THR A 69 21.48 18.23 4.81
N ASP A 70 21.95 18.84 3.73
CA ASP A 70 21.68 20.24 3.41
C ASP A 70 20.30 20.43 2.76
N ILE A 71 19.74 19.40 2.10
CA ILE A 71 18.54 19.53 1.26
C ILE A 71 17.35 18.69 1.78
N ILE A 72 17.61 17.46 2.23
CA ILE A 72 16.56 16.44 2.43
C ILE A 72 16.25 16.22 3.91
N LYS A 73 17.27 16.24 4.76
CA LYS A 73 17.24 15.78 6.15
C LYS A 73 16.08 16.38 6.96
N ASP A 74 15.95 17.70 6.94
CA ASP A 74 14.98 18.40 7.79
C ASP A 74 13.54 18.08 7.36
N ASN A 75 13.27 18.08 6.05
CA ASN A 75 11.96 17.72 5.51
C ASN A 75 11.59 16.27 5.84
N LEU A 76 12.54 15.34 5.68
CA LEU A 76 12.30 13.93 5.99
C LEU A 76 12.04 13.71 7.49
N GLN A 77 12.75 14.45 8.36
CA GLN A 77 12.52 14.41 9.80
C GLN A 77 11.12 14.88 10.17
N LEU A 78 10.65 15.97 9.54
CA LEU A 78 9.30 16.48 9.75
C LEU A 78 8.26 15.43 9.36
N GLN A 79 8.40 14.80 8.19
CA GLN A 79 7.51 13.73 7.75
C GLN A 79 7.50 12.54 8.71
N TRP A 80 8.66 12.09 9.18
CA TRP A 80 8.73 10.98 10.14
C TRP A 80 8.11 11.34 11.50
N ASN A 81 8.26 12.58 11.94
CA ASN A 81 7.62 13.05 13.17
C ASN A 81 6.10 13.09 13.01
N GLU A 82 5.59 13.58 11.89
CA GLU A 82 4.14 13.57 11.58
C GLU A 82 3.59 12.14 11.54
N ASN A 83 4.30 11.22 10.88
CA ASN A 83 3.95 9.80 10.88
C ASN A 83 3.91 9.22 12.29
N ALA A 84 4.90 9.54 13.13
CA ALA A 84 4.96 9.05 14.52
C ALA A 84 3.75 9.53 15.34
N ILE A 85 3.36 10.80 15.17
CA ILE A 85 2.19 11.37 15.84
C ILE A 85 0.91 10.66 15.35
N ALA A 86 0.76 10.48 14.03
CA ALA A 86 -0.39 9.81 13.45
C ALA A 86 -0.52 8.35 13.94
N ILE A 87 0.58 7.58 13.93
CA ILE A 87 0.62 6.19 14.41
C ILE A 87 0.26 6.14 15.90
N LYS A 88 0.85 7.02 16.72
CA LYS A 88 0.60 7.06 18.17
C LYS A 88 -0.86 7.38 18.52
N ASN A 89 -1.52 8.20 17.71
CA ASN A 89 -2.92 8.58 17.91
C ASN A 89 -3.90 7.47 17.52
N SER A 90 -3.48 6.49 16.70
CA SER A 90 -4.35 5.39 16.31
C SER A 90 -4.44 4.31 17.39
N SER A 91 -5.63 3.76 17.60
CA SER A 91 -5.86 2.72 18.59
C SER A 91 -5.20 1.39 18.25
N TYR A 92 -4.92 1.12 16.98
CA TYR A 92 -4.24 -0.10 16.52
C TYR A 92 -2.81 -0.25 17.05
N PHE A 93 -2.14 0.87 17.35
CA PHE A 93 -0.71 0.90 17.65
C PHE A 93 -0.38 1.25 19.10
N LYS A 94 -1.38 1.21 20.01
CA LYS A 94 -1.21 1.53 21.45
C LYS A 94 -0.13 0.72 22.16
N HIS A 95 0.18 -0.47 21.65
CA HIS A 95 1.15 -1.39 22.24
C HIS A 95 2.56 -1.31 21.63
N LEU A 96 2.77 -0.45 20.63
CA LEU A 96 4.09 -0.29 20.04
C LEU A 96 5.05 0.33 21.06
N SER A 97 6.21 -0.32 21.22
CA SER A 97 7.35 0.29 21.90
C SER A 97 7.88 1.50 21.12
N LEU A 98 8.66 2.36 21.78
CA LEU A 98 9.29 3.51 21.12
C LEU A 98 10.16 3.08 19.93
N MET A 99 10.83 1.94 20.02
CA MET A 99 11.65 1.40 18.93
C MET A 99 10.79 0.98 17.74
N GLU A 100 9.66 0.30 17.98
CA GLU A 100 8.74 -0.11 16.91
C GLU A 100 8.04 1.10 16.28
N LEU A 101 7.62 2.07 17.10
CA LEU A 101 7.05 3.33 16.61
C LEU A 101 8.02 4.03 15.66
N ASN A 102 9.28 4.22 16.07
CA ASN A 102 10.30 4.85 15.23
C ASN A 102 10.51 4.09 13.91
N LYS A 103 10.53 2.75 13.95
CA LYS A 103 10.63 1.93 12.73
C LYS A 103 9.42 2.17 11.82
N CYS A 104 8.19 2.07 12.36
CA CYS A 104 6.96 2.28 11.60
C CYS A 104 6.88 3.70 11.00
N SER A 105 7.33 4.72 11.72
CA SER A 105 7.33 6.12 11.25
C SER A 105 8.25 6.34 10.06
N THR A 106 9.36 5.60 9.96
CA THR A 106 10.31 5.74 8.85
C THR A 106 9.84 5.10 7.55
N ILE A 107 8.97 4.08 7.62
CA ILE A 107 8.47 3.33 6.46
C ILE A 107 7.04 3.74 6.04
N SER A 108 6.33 4.47 6.89
CA SER A 108 4.98 4.99 6.63
C SER A 108 5.04 6.32 5.87
N PHE A 109 3.93 6.72 5.27
CA PHE A 109 3.74 8.07 4.73
C PHE A 109 2.29 8.49 4.84
N ILE A 110 2.06 9.79 5.02
CA ILE A 110 0.72 10.39 5.02
C ILE A 110 0.40 10.85 3.61
N LYS A 111 -0.81 10.54 3.15
CA LYS A 111 -1.32 10.96 1.85
C LYS A 111 -2.67 11.64 2.01
N THR A 112 -2.81 12.80 1.39
CA THR A 112 -4.05 13.55 1.34
C THR A 112 -4.76 13.30 0.00
N PHE A 113 -6.08 13.30 0.04
CA PHE A 113 -6.93 13.05 -1.13
C PHE A 113 -7.94 14.19 -1.23
N LYS A 114 -8.27 14.58 -2.46
CA LYS A 114 -9.34 15.53 -2.72
C LYS A 114 -10.70 14.84 -2.61
N ASP A 115 -11.74 15.65 -2.47
CA ASP A 115 -13.11 15.13 -2.53
C ASP A 115 -13.34 14.35 -3.84
N HIS A 116 -14.00 13.21 -3.71
CA HIS A 116 -14.27 12.24 -4.79
C HIS A 116 -13.03 11.62 -5.48
N GLU A 117 -11.84 11.73 -4.89
CA GLU A 117 -10.64 11.05 -5.40
C GLU A 117 -10.64 9.56 -5.02
N TYR A 118 -10.19 8.70 -5.94
CA TYR A 118 -10.07 7.26 -5.70
C TYR A 118 -8.80 6.96 -4.89
N VAL A 119 -8.97 6.30 -3.75
CA VAL A 119 -7.85 5.86 -2.90
C VAL A 119 -7.28 4.51 -3.34
N LEU A 120 -8.17 3.54 -3.60
CA LEU A 120 -7.85 2.20 -4.10
C LEU A 120 -8.94 1.75 -5.09
N GLY A 121 -8.54 1.10 -6.18
CA GLY A 121 -9.46 0.51 -7.17
C GLY A 121 -9.22 1.05 -8.58
N LYS A 122 -9.84 0.42 -9.60
CA LYS A 122 -9.72 0.84 -11.02
C LYS A 122 -8.27 0.98 -11.53
N GLY A 123 -7.35 0.15 -11.02
CA GLY A 123 -5.91 0.25 -11.35
C GLY A 123 -5.18 1.42 -10.69
N THR A 124 -5.80 2.07 -9.70
CA THR A 124 -5.21 3.16 -8.90
C THR A 124 -4.99 2.72 -7.45
N GLY A 125 -3.99 3.33 -6.81
CA GLY A 125 -3.63 3.09 -5.42
C GLY A 125 -2.53 2.04 -5.22
N ASP A 126 -1.98 2.02 -4.00
CA ASP A 126 -0.82 1.20 -3.62
C ASP A 126 -1.29 -0.04 -2.85
N VAL A 127 -1.59 -1.11 -3.58
CA VAL A 127 -2.17 -2.35 -3.04
C VAL A 127 -1.31 -3.09 -2.04
N ASP A 128 0.00 -2.81 -2.05
CA ASP A 128 0.97 -3.43 -1.15
C ASP A 128 0.96 -2.77 0.25
N TYR A 129 0.14 -1.73 0.45
CA TYR A 129 0.08 -0.97 1.71
C TYR A 129 -1.26 -1.14 2.43
N ALA A 130 -1.18 -1.23 3.76
CA ALA A 130 -2.34 -1.04 4.62
C ALA A 130 -2.61 0.47 4.78
N TYR A 131 -3.89 0.84 4.79
CA TYR A 131 -4.30 2.23 4.93
C TYR A 131 -5.00 2.44 6.28
N PHE A 132 -4.65 3.53 6.96
CA PHE A 132 -5.25 3.97 8.21
C PHE A 132 -5.85 5.36 7.99
N VAL A 133 -7.13 5.52 8.32
CA VAL A 133 -7.85 6.78 8.13
C VAL A 133 -7.53 7.71 9.30
N LEU A 134 -6.90 8.84 9.02
CA LEU A 134 -6.52 9.82 10.03
C LEU A 134 -7.63 10.87 10.23
N GLU A 135 -8.15 11.39 9.12
CA GLU A 135 -9.15 12.46 9.10
C GLU A 135 -10.22 12.17 8.05
N SER A 136 -11.42 12.71 8.27
CA SER A 136 -12.59 12.53 7.40
C SER A 136 -13.00 11.07 7.19
N GLU A 137 -13.83 10.82 6.19
CA GLU A 137 -14.42 9.51 5.91
C GLU A 137 -14.07 9.03 4.49
N ILE A 138 -13.97 7.70 4.34
CA ILE A 138 -13.72 7.06 3.05
C ILE A 138 -14.83 6.05 2.80
N SER A 139 -15.47 6.09 1.63
CA SER A 139 -16.54 5.16 1.28
C SER A 139 -16.05 4.06 0.33
N LEU A 140 -16.38 2.81 0.65
CA LEU A 140 -16.20 1.65 -0.23
C LEU A 140 -17.42 1.50 -1.14
N ILE A 141 -17.24 1.89 -2.40
CA ILE A 141 -18.29 1.80 -3.42
C ILE A 141 -18.09 0.52 -4.24
N LEU A 142 -19.08 -0.36 -4.18
CA LEU A 142 -19.18 -1.54 -5.03
C LEU A 142 -19.92 -1.18 -6.32
N HIS A 143 -19.27 -1.38 -7.46
CA HIS A 143 -19.90 -1.27 -8.78
C HIS A 143 -20.43 -2.64 -9.20
N LEU A 144 -21.73 -2.72 -9.44
CA LEU A 144 -22.45 -3.91 -9.87
C LEU A 144 -23.04 -3.69 -11.26
N GLU A 145 -22.85 -4.68 -12.13
CA GLU A 145 -23.57 -4.77 -13.40
C GLU A 145 -24.72 -5.77 -13.20
N ILE A 146 -25.97 -5.35 -13.43
CA ILE A 146 -27.14 -6.20 -13.24
C ILE A 146 -27.99 -6.28 -14.51
N ILE A 147 -28.65 -7.43 -14.70
CA ILE A 147 -29.66 -7.64 -15.74
C ILE A 147 -31.03 -7.78 -15.08
N GLU A 148 -32.02 -7.08 -15.62
CA GLU A 148 -33.44 -7.27 -15.32
C GLU A 148 -34.03 -8.43 -16.13
N GLU A 149 -34.65 -9.39 -15.44
CA GLU A 149 -35.38 -10.50 -16.04
C GLU A 149 -36.84 -10.48 -15.59
N ILE A 150 -37.75 -10.27 -16.55
CA ILE A 150 -39.19 -10.27 -16.29
C ILE A 150 -39.69 -11.72 -16.21
N VAL A 151 -40.23 -12.11 -15.06
CA VAL A 151 -40.83 -13.44 -14.84
C VAL A 151 -42.27 -13.43 -15.34
N LYS A 152 -42.48 -14.01 -16.53
CA LYS A 152 -43.76 -14.00 -17.27
C LYS A 152 -44.98 -14.53 -16.48
N ARG A 153 -44.78 -15.40 -15.47
CA ARG A 153 -45.87 -16.01 -14.70
C ARG A 153 -46.56 -15.08 -13.70
N TYR A 154 -45.90 -14.01 -13.23
CA TYR A 154 -46.43 -13.16 -12.15
C TYR A 154 -46.22 -11.66 -12.35
N ARG A 155 -45.74 -11.21 -13.53
CA ARG A 155 -45.26 -9.82 -13.74
C ARG A 155 -44.17 -9.37 -12.75
N ASN A 156 -43.51 -10.30 -12.06
CA ASN A 156 -42.42 -9.99 -11.13
C ASN A 156 -41.11 -9.78 -11.89
N VAL A 157 -40.35 -8.75 -11.51
CA VAL A 157 -38.99 -8.49 -12.01
C VAL A 157 -37.99 -9.17 -11.08
N ARG A 158 -37.03 -9.90 -11.65
CA ARG A 158 -35.87 -10.44 -10.91
C ARG A 158 -34.60 -9.79 -11.44
N PHE A 159 -33.71 -9.43 -10.54
CA PHE A 159 -32.38 -8.93 -10.89
C PHE A 159 -31.36 -10.05 -10.79
N LYS A 160 -30.47 -10.15 -11.76
CA LYS A 160 -29.33 -11.07 -11.74
C LYS A 160 -28.05 -10.28 -11.96
N MET A 161 -27.02 -10.57 -11.16
CA MET A 161 -25.69 -10.03 -11.39
C MET A 161 -25.16 -10.51 -12.75
N PHE A 162 -24.70 -9.58 -13.57
CA PHE A 162 -24.09 -9.89 -14.84
C PHE A 162 -22.75 -10.59 -14.58
N LYS A 163 -22.53 -11.72 -15.27
CA LYS A 163 -21.26 -12.44 -15.24
C LYS A 163 -20.81 -12.59 -16.68
N LEU A 164 -19.67 -11.99 -17.03
CA LEU A 164 -19.05 -12.19 -18.32
C LEU A 164 -18.61 -13.67 -18.41
N THR A 165 -19.20 -14.43 -19.34
CA THR A 165 -18.78 -15.81 -19.61
C THR A 165 -18.00 -15.81 -20.92
N LYS A 166 -16.87 -16.54 -20.98
CA LYS A 166 -15.96 -16.55 -22.14
C LYS A 166 -16.62 -16.92 -23.49
N THR A 167 -17.84 -17.45 -23.47
CA THR A 167 -18.65 -17.81 -24.63
C THR A 167 -19.62 -16.71 -25.11
N SER A 168 -19.64 -15.53 -24.49
CA SER A 168 -20.63 -14.47 -24.76
C SER A 168 -20.18 -13.37 -25.75
N GLU A 169 -19.21 -13.63 -26.62
CA GLU A 169 -18.82 -12.67 -27.68
C GLU A 169 -19.89 -12.49 -28.77
N LYS A 170 -20.98 -13.28 -28.77
CA LYS A 170 -22.00 -13.22 -29.83
C LYS A 170 -23.45 -13.00 -29.41
N PHE A 171 -23.76 -12.64 -28.16
CA PHE A 171 -25.15 -12.38 -27.79
C PHE A 171 -25.42 -10.92 -27.49
N ASN A 172 -26.21 -10.31 -28.40
CA ASN A 172 -27.12 -9.18 -28.27
C ASN A 172 -26.98 -8.31 -27.01
N LYS A 173 -26.87 -6.99 -27.22
CA LYS A 173 -27.11 -5.88 -26.28
C LYS A 173 -28.24 -6.16 -25.26
N LYS A 174 -28.02 -7.04 -24.28
CA LYS A 174 -28.85 -7.13 -23.08
C LYS A 174 -28.53 -5.85 -22.32
N LYS A 175 -29.55 -5.03 -22.13
CA LYS A 175 -29.47 -3.76 -21.42
C LYS A 175 -29.14 -4.09 -19.96
N TYR A 176 -27.87 -4.11 -19.61
CA TYR A 176 -27.43 -4.18 -18.22
C TYR A 176 -27.50 -2.77 -17.63
N SER A 177 -27.78 -2.68 -16.34
CA SER A 177 -27.73 -1.43 -15.59
C SER A 177 -26.54 -1.45 -14.64
N ASN A 178 -25.89 -0.29 -14.52
CA ASN A 178 -24.82 -0.05 -13.56
C ASN A 178 -25.46 0.41 -12.25
N VAL A 179 -25.17 -0.30 -11.17
CA VAL A 179 -25.60 0.06 -9.82
C VAL A 179 -24.35 0.26 -8.97
N TYR A 180 -24.25 1.43 -8.35
CA TYR A 180 -23.18 1.75 -7.40
C TYR A 180 -23.77 1.69 -6.00
N VAL A 181 -23.18 0.85 -5.15
CA VAL A 181 -23.65 0.63 -3.78
C VAL A 181 -22.54 1.07 -2.83
N ASN A 182 -22.83 2.02 -1.95
CA ASN A 182 -21.96 2.25 -0.80
C ASN A 182 -22.12 1.07 0.16
N THR A 183 -21.04 0.31 0.37
CA THR A 183 -21.04 -0.91 1.18
C THR A 183 -20.50 -0.68 2.58
N CYS A 184 -19.60 0.29 2.75
CA CYS A 184 -18.93 0.57 4.01
C CYS A 184 -18.37 1.99 3.98
N THR A 185 -18.46 2.69 5.11
CA THR A 185 -17.79 3.98 5.32
C THR A 185 -16.75 3.80 6.43
N PHE A 186 -15.49 4.09 6.13
CA PHE A 186 -14.39 4.10 7.07
C PHE A 186 -14.26 5.48 7.69
N LEU A 187 -14.26 5.55 9.03
CA LEU A 187 -14.13 6.77 9.82
C LEU A 187 -12.68 6.92 10.33
N PRO A 188 -12.30 8.05 10.94
CA PRO A 188 -11.01 8.18 11.59
C PRO A 188 -10.73 7.03 12.56
N ASP A 189 -9.48 6.58 12.60
CA ASP A 189 -9.05 5.38 13.32
C ASP A 189 -9.63 4.05 12.78
N SER A 190 -10.13 4.03 11.55
CA SER A 190 -10.41 2.80 10.80
C SER A 190 -9.23 2.43 9.89
N CYS A 191 -9.18 1.17 9.45
CA CYS A 191 -8.18 0.71 8.50
C CYS A 191 -8.77 -0.18 7.40
N PHE A 192 -8.07 -0.26 6.26
CA PHE A 192 -8.44 -1.14 5.15
C PHE A 192 -7.20 -1.63 4.39
N ASN A 193 -7.42 -2.58 3.48
CA ASN A 193 -6.39 -3.27 2.71
C ASN A 193 -5.38 -4.09 3.55
N ILE A 194 -5.83 -4.64 4.69
CA ILE A 194 -5.03 -5.57 5.51
C ILE A 194 -5.35 -7.00 5.09
N GLY A 195 -4.40 -7.68 4.43
CA GLY A 195 -4.54 -9.10 4.08
C GLY A 195 -5.61 -9.44 3.03
N ASN A 196 -6.31 -8.44 2.50
CA ASN A 196 -7.33 -8.63 1.49
C ASN A 196 -6.68 -8.84 0.12
N LYS A 197 -6.94 -9.99 -0.51
CA LYS A 197 -6.74 -10.14 -1.95
C LYS A 197 -7.83 -9.30 -2.65
N ILE A 198 -7.59 -8.00 -2.81
CA ILE A 198 -8.45 -7.16 -3.63
C ILE A 198 -8.22 -7.59 -5.08
N ASN A 199 -9.02 -8.56 -5.54
CA ASN A 199 -9.03 -8.97 -6.92
C ASN A 199 -9.53 -7.79 -7.74
N PHE A 200 -8.61 -7.14 -8.46
CA PHE A 200 -8.96 -6.25 -9.55
C PHE A 200 -9.65 -7.09 -10.63
N MET A 201 -10.98 -7.11 -10.65
CA MET A 201 -11.67 -7.47 -11.88
C MET A 201 -11.31 -6.38 -12.90
N ARG A 202 -10.57 -6.80 -13.93
CA ARG A 202 -10.25 -6.01 -15.13
C ARG A 202 -11.52 -5.72 -15.92
#